data_AF-A0AAF0MKU9-F1
#
_entry.id   AF-A0AAF0MKU9-F1
#
_cell.length_a   1.000
_cell.length_b   1.000
_cell.length_c   1.000
_cell.angle_alpha   90.00
_cell.angle_beta   90.00
_cell.angle_gamma   90.00
#
_symmetry.space_group_name_H-M   'P 1'
#
loop_
_entity.id
_entity.type
_entity.pdbx_description
1 polymer ?
#
loop_
_entity_poly.entity_id
_entity_poly.type
_entity_poly.pdbx_seq_one_letter_code
_entity_poly.pdbx_strand_id
1 'polypeptide(L)'
;MTDNLDPTLRRMVENADQVERVAAEQFRAEQAMITPSAKHLDEFTRAAMVLNLLANGREQYAENAPEGVRENLLREVNAFRIGAKVLAGDAWAAHSTLPSWKWDEFDRAVSAVGLELAYGD
;
A
#
# COMPACT_ATOMS: atom_id res chain seq x y z
N MET A 1 23.24 -9.24 19.79
CA MET A 1 22.94 -8.94 21.21
C MET A 1 21.68 -9.71 21.59
N THR A 2 21.78 -10.97 22.01
CA THR A 2 20.60 -11.83 22.30
C THR A 2 20.78 -12.73 23.52
N ASP A 3 21.87 -12.59 24.29
CA ASP A 3 22.24 -13.58 25.31
C ASP A 3 21.59 -13.37 26.69
N ASN A 4 20.79 -12.32 26.92
CA ASN A 4 20.22 -12.00 28.24
C ASN A 4 18.68 -11.90 28.29
N LEU A 5 17.96 -12.54 27.36
CA LEU A 5 16.49 -12.57 27.38
C LEU A 5 15.96 -13.76 28.19
N ASP A 6 15.00 -13.50 29.08
CA ASP A 6 14.23 -14.52 29.80
C ASP A 6 13.70 -15.59 28.82
N PRO A 7 13.76 -16.90 29.15
CA PRO A 7 13.38 -17.97 28.24
C PRO A 7 11.95 -17.87 27.72
N THR A 8 11.04 -17.25 28.48
CA THR A 8 9.66 -17.02 28.08
C THR A 8 9.59 -15.92 27.02
N LEU A 9 10.31 -14.82 27.24
CA LEU A 9 10.42 -13.72 26.29
C LEU A 9 11.11 -14.15 25.00
N ARG A 10 12.15 -14.99 25.10
CA ARG A 10 12.83 -15.57 23.93
C ARG A 10 11.87 -16.40 23.07
N ARG A 11 11.05 -17.27 23.68
CA ARG A 11 10.03 -18.04 22.95
C ARG A 11 8.95 -17.16 22.30
N MET A 12 8.55 -16.07 22.95
CA MET A 12 7.58 -15.13 22.37
C MET A 12 8.16 -14.38 21.17
N VAL A 13 9.43 -13.98 21.23
CA VAL A 13 10.14 -13.34 20.11
C VAL A 13 10.31 -14.33 18.96
N GLU A 14 10.78 -15.55 19.23
CA GLU A 14 10.92 -16.60 18.21
C GLU A 14 9.58 -16.93 17.54
N ASN A 15 8.47 -16.93 18.30
CA ASN A 15 7.13 -17.13 17.74
C ASN A 15 6.68 -15.93 16.88
N ALA A 16 6.98 -14.70 17.29
CA ALA A 16 6.65 -13.50 16.51
C ALA A 16 7.43 -13.50 15.18
N ASP A 17 8.73 -13.81 15.22
CA ASP A 17 9.58 -13.93 14.03
C ASP A 17 9.07 -15.03 13.08
N GLN A 18 8.62 -16.16 13.65
CA GLN A 18 8.06 -17.26 12.87
C GLN A 18 6.73 -16.86 12.19
N VAL A 19 5.85 -16.14 12.89
CA VAL A 19 4.58 -15.64 12.34
C VAL A 19 4.84 -14.61 11.23
N GLU A 20 5.78 -13.70 11.43
CA GLU A 20 6.17 -12.70 10.42
C GLU A 20 6.75 -13.38 9.17
N ARG A 21 7.59 -14.41 9.35
CA ARG A 21 8.15 -15.16 8.23
C ARG A 21 7.08 -15.89 7.41
N VAL A 22 6.13 -16.54 8.09
CA VAL A 22 5.01 -17.25 7.43
C VAL A 22 4.11 -16.27 6.69
N ALA A 23 3.79 -15.12 7.29
CA ALA A 23 3.00 -14.08 6.63
C ALA A 23 3.72 -13.51 5.40
N ALA A 24 5.03 -13.29 5.49
CA ALA A 24 5.85 -12.81 4.38
C ALA A 24 6.01 -13.85 3.25
N GLU A 25 6.04 -15.13 3.58
CA GLU A 25 6.07 -16.24 2.61
C GLU A 25 4.72 -16.43 1.93
N GLN A 26 3.60 -16.35 2.66
CA GLN A 26 2.26 -16.36 2.07
C GLN A 26 2.04 -15.15 1.17
N PHE A 27 2.44 -13.95 1.61
CA PHE A 27 2.40 -12.76 0.79
C PHE A 27 3.23 -12.92 -0.48
N ARG A 28 4.46 -13.46 -0.39
CA ARG A 28 5.29 -13.74 -1.58
C ARG A 28 4.66 -14.78 -2.50
N ALA A 29 4.02 -15.81 -1.97
CA ALA A 29 3.35 -16.84 -2.76
C ALA A 29 2.09 -16.32 -3.46
N GLU A 30 1.29 -15.51 -2.77
CA GLU A 30 0.11 -14.83 -3.34
C GLU A 30 0.50 -13.84 -4.44
N GLN A 31 1.60 -13.09 -4.25
CA GLN A 31 2.15 -12.19 -5.26
C GLN A 31 2.70 -12.96 -6.47
N ALA A 32 3.38 -14.09 -6.24
CA ALA A 32 3.95 -14.92 -7.31
C ALA A 32 2.88 -15.57 -8.21
N MET A 33 1.69 -15.90 -7.68
CA MET A 33 0.58 -16.46 -8.48
C MET A 33 -0.11 -15.42 -9.38
N ILE A 34 0.13 -14.13 -9.16
CA ILE A 34 -0.50 -13.01 -9.89
C ILE A 34 0.43 -12.44 -10.99
N THR A 35 1.69 -12.87 -11.09
CA THR A 35 2.72 -12.14 -11.86
C THR A 35 2.87 -12.61 -13.32
N PRO A 36 2.59 -11.77 -14.35
CA PRO A 36 3.18 -11.90 -15.68
C PRO A 36 4.62 -11.31 -15.70
N SER A 37 5.46 -11.82 -16.60
CA SER A 37 6.93 -11.65 -16.70
C SER A 37 7.60 -10.37 -16.14
N ALA A 38 8.60 -10.60 -15.29
CA ALA A 38 9.37 -9.68 -14.47
C ALA A 38 10.39 -8.74 -15.17
N LYS A 39 10.03 -8.04 -16.26
CA LYS A 39 10.83 -6.90 -16.79
C LYS A 39 10.20 -5.53 -16.58
N HIS A 40 8.90 -5.49 -16.25
CA HIS A 40 8.12 -4.30 -15.95
C HIS A 40 7.52 -4.38 -14.55
N LEU A 41 8.33 -4.62 -13.51
CA LEU A 41 7.92 -4.23 -12.15
C LEU A 41 8.01 -2.70 -12.10
N ASP A 42 7.01 -2.13 -12.77
CA ASP A 42 6.86 -0.82 -13.39
C ASP A 42 6.68 0.27 -12.34
N GLU A 43 7.04 1.50 -12.69
CA GLU A 43 6.77 2.71 -11.89
C GLU A 43 5.31 2.78 -11.41
N PHE A 44 4.38 2.19 -12.17
CA PHE A 44 2.97 2.03 -11.81
C PHE A 44 2.72 1.15 -10.57
N THR A 45 3.47 0.06 -10.36
CA THR A 45 3.36 -0.74 -9.13
C THR A 45 3.87 0.05 -7.92
N ARG A 46 4.96 0.81 -8.10
CA ARG A 46 5.50 1.68 -7.03
C ARG A 46 4.53 2.81 -6.71
N ALA A 47 3.88 3.38 -7.71
CA ALA A 47 2.88 4.40 -7.52
C ALA A 47 1.57 3.85 -6.90
N ALA A 48 1.20 2.59 -7.20
CA ALA A 48 0.12 1.91 -6.50
C ALA A 48 0.43 1.74 -5.00
N MET A 49 1.70 1.52 -4.62
CA MET A 49 2.11 1.53 -3.21
C MET A 49 1.96 2.91 -2.57
N VAL A 50 2.21 4.00 -3.30
CA VAL A 50 1.98 5.37 -2.80
C VAL A 50 0.49 5.60 -2.49
N LEU A 51 -0.42 5.14 -3.35
CA LEU A 51 -1.87 5.22 -3.08
C LEU A 51 -2.26 4.43 -1.82
N ASN A 52 -1.71 3.24 -1.63
CA ASN A 52 -1.94 2.46 -0.41
C ASN A 52 -1.38 3.14 0.85
N LEU A 53 -0.23 3.80 0.76
CA LEU A 53 0.33 4.59 1.85
C LEU A 53 -0.60 5.74 2.24
N LEU A 54 -1.11 6.48 1.25
CA LEU A 54 -2.09 7.55 1.47
C LEU A 54 -3.37 7.02 2.11
N ALA A 55 -3.86 5.86 1.65
CA ALA A 55 -5.03 5.20 2.23
C ALA A 55 -4.80 4.85 3.72
N ASN A 56 -3.65 4.25 4.05
CA ASN A 56 -3.34 3.88 5.43
C ASN A 56 -3.25 5.10 6.36
N GLY A 57 -2.66 6.21 5.89
CA GLY A 57 -2.62 7.46 6.65
C GLY A 57 -4.02 8.02 6.94
N ARG A 58 -4.95 7.94 5.97
CA ARG A 58 -6.36 8.33 6.21
C ARG A 58 -7.06 7.41 7.19
N GLU A 59 -6.83 6.10 7.07
CA GLU A 59 -7.47 5.10 7.93
C GLU A 59 -7.07 5.33 9.39
N GLN A 60 -5.78 5.53 9.65
CA GLN A 60 -5.26 5.89 10.99
C GLN A 60 -5.83 7.21 11.51
N TYR A 61 -6.00 8.22 10.65
CA TYR A 61 -6.62 9.47 11.04
C TYR A 61 -8.13 9.29 11.35
N ALA A 62 -8.82 8.44 10.59
CA ALA A 62 -10.24 8.17 10.73
C ALA A 62 -10.59 7.47 12.07
N GLU A 63 -9.68 6.66 12.61
CA GLU A 63 -9.84 6.01 13.92
C GLU A 63 -10.16 7.03 15.02
N ASN A 64 -9.51 8.19 14.98
CA ASN A 64 -9.61 9.23 16.01
C ASN A 64 -10.50 10.42 15.59
N ALA A 65 -11.05 10.41 14.38
CA ALA A 65 -11.83 11.51 13.84
C ALA A 65 -13.30 11.52 14.33
N PRO A 66 -13.95 12.69 14.43
CA PRO A 66 -15.41 12.81 14.63
C PRO A 66 -16.19 12.11 13.51
N GLU A 67 -17.39 11.61 13.80
CA GLU A 67 -18.18 10.73 12.91
C GLU A 67 -18.39 11.29 11.49
N GLY A 68 -18.79 12.56 11.36
CA GLY A 68 -18.97 13.19 10.04
C GLY A 68 -17.68 13.39 9.23
N VAL A 69 -16.52 13.42 9.89
CA VAL A 69 -15.20 13.48 9.24
C VAL A 69 -14.71 12.07 8.92
N ARG A 70 -14.94 11.13 9.83
CA ARG A 70 -14.59 9.71 9.69
C ARG A 70 -15.22 9.09 8.44
N GLU A 71 -16.50 9.31 8.19
CA GLU A 71 -17.15 8.76 6.99
C GLU A 71 -16.50 9.23 5.68
N ASN A 72 -16.17 10.53 5.59
CA ASN A 72 -15.52 11.08 4.40
C ASN A 72 -14.10 10.52 4.25
N LEU A 73 -13.34 10.40 5.34
CA LEU A 73 -12.01 9.78 5.31
C LEU A 73 -12.07 8.34 4.85
N LEU A 74 -13.04 7.54 5.33
CA LEU A 74 -13.19 6.14 4.91
C LEU A 74 -13.59 6.01 3.44
N ARG A 75 -14.37 6.95 2.89
CA ARG A 75 -14.63 7.01 1.44
C ARG A 75 -13.35 7.30 0.66
N GLU A 76 -12.49 8.20 1.16
CA GLU A 76 -11.18 8.45 0.55
C GLU A 76 -10.26 7.23 0.61
N VAL A 77 -10.20 6.53 1.74
CA VAL A 77 -9.46 5.26 1.89
C VAL A 77 -9.87 4.28 0.80
N ASN A 78 -11.19 4.09 0.61
CA ASN A 78 -11.70 3.17 -0.39
C ASN A 78 -11.32 3.59 -1.82
N ALA A 79 -11.43 4.88 -2.14
CA ALA A 79 -11.03 5.41 -3.45
C ALA A 79 -9.54 5.15 -3.74
N PHE A 80 -8.66 5.44 -2.78
CA PHE A 80 -7.22 5.18 -2.93
C PHE A 80 -6.90 3.69 -3.08
N ARG A 81 -7.56 2.81 -2.32
CA ARG A 81 -7.38 1.35 -2.44
C ARG A 81 -7.85 0.80 -3.78
N ILE A 82 -8.96 1.31 -4.31
CA ILE A 82 -9.44 0.94 -5.66
C ILE A 82 -8.46 1.45 -6.71
N GLY A 83 -8.04 2.72 -6.61
CA GLY A 83 -7.05 3.31 -7.51
C GLY A 83 -5.74 2.55 -7.52
N ALA A 84 -5.24 2.11 -6.35
CA ALA A 84 -4.02 1.30 -6.25
C ALA A 84 -4.14 -0.03 -6.99
N LYS A 85 -5.27 -0.73 -6.83
CA LYS A 85 -5.51 -2.01 -7.52
C LYS A 85 -5.57 -1.85 -9.03
N VAL A 86 -6.20 -0.78 -9.51
CA VAL A 86 -6.33 -0.52 -10.95
C VAL A 86 -5.00 -0.05 -11.53
N LEU A 87 -4.30 0.88 -10.87
CA LEU A 87 -3.00 1.38 -11.32
C LEU A 87 -1.94 0.27 -11.42
N ALA A 88 -1.99 -0.74 -10.54
CA ALA A 88 -1.09 -1.89 -10.61
C ALA A 88 -1.36 -2.82 -11.81
N GLY A 89 -2.54 -2.74 -12.45
CA GLY A 89 -2.93 -3.61 -13.57
C GLY A 89 -3.15 -2.89 -14.92
N ASP A 90 -3.73 -1.70 -14.90
CA ASP A 90 -4.06 -0.86 -16.06
C ASP A 90 -4.01 0.63 -15.65
N ALA A 91 -2.88 1.26 -15.93
CA ALA A 91 -2.62 2.64 -15.53
C ALA A 91 -3.55 3.68 -16.18
N TRP A 92 -4.03 3.40 -17.39
CA TRP A 92 -4.95 4.30 -18.10
C TRP A 92 -6.34 4.25 -17.48
N ALA A 93 -6.82 3.05 -17.14
CA ALA A 93 -8.08 2.88 -16.42
C ALA A 93 -8.06 3.57 -15.04
N ALA A 94 -6.89 3.71 -14.41
CA ALA A 94 -6.77 4.35 -13.09
C ALA A 94 -7.28 5.80 -13.09
N HIS A 95 -7.13 6.56 -14.19
CA HIS A 95 -7.64 7.94 -14.32
C HIS A 95 -9.14 8.06 -14.07
N SER A 96 -9.91 7.00 -14.32
CA SER A 96 -11.36 6.97 -14.07
C SER A 96 -11.75 6.56 -12.64
N THR A 97 -10.79 6.07 -11.84
CA THR A 97 -11.06 5.44 -10.53
C THR A 97 -10.83 6.38 -9.36
N LEU A 98 -9.92 7.34 -9.50
CA LEU A 98 -9.70 8.39 -8.52
C LEU A 98 -10.47 9.65 -8.94
N PRO A 99 -11.17 10.32 -7.99
CA PRO A 99 -11.74 11.63 -8.26
C PRO A 99 -10.67 12.61 -8.76
N SER A 100 -11.02 13.46 -9.74
CA SER A 100 -10.09 14.37 -10.41
C SER A 100 -9.25 15.22 -9.43
N TRP A 101 -9.85 15.69 -8.35
CA TRP A 101 -9.20 16.52 -7.32
C TRP A 101 -8.21 15.76 -6.41
N LYS A 102 -8.10 14.43 -6.52
CA LYS A 102 -7.11 13.63 -5.78
C LYS A 102 -5.81 13.39 -6.54
N TRP A 103 -5.79 13.64 -7.85
CA TRP A 103 -4.59 13.45 -8.67
C TRP A 103 -3.47 14.41 -8.27
N ASP A 104 -3.77 15.68 -8.01
CA ASP A 104 -2.78 16.65 -7.53
C ASP A 104 -2.08 16.24 -6.22
N GLU A 105 -2.80 15.51 -5.35
CA GLU A 105 -2.21 14.97 -4.12
C GLU A 105 -1.34 13.75 -4.41
N PHE A 106 -1.83 12.85 -5.25
CA PHE A 106 -1.12 11.66 -5.65
C PHE A 106 0.18 12.00 -6.41
N ASP A 107 0.13 12.88 -7.40
CA ASP A 107 1.28 13.29 -8.20
C ASP A 107 2.38 13.92 -7.33
N ARG A 108 1.98 14.75 -6.35
CA ARG A 108 2.93 15.30 -5.36
C ARG A 108 3.56 14.21 -4.50
N ALA A 109 2.79 13.22 -4.06
CA ALA A 109 3.29 12.13 -3.25
C ALA A 109 4.24 11.19 -4.03
N VAL A 110 3.92 10.93 -5.30
CA VAL A 110 4.73 10.15 -6.24
C VAL A 110 6.05 10.87 -6.54
N SER A 111 5.99 12.18 -6.83
CA SER A 111 7.18 13.00 -7.05
C SER A 111 8.09 13.07 -5.82
N ALA A 112 7.51 13.17 -4.61
CA ALA A 112 8.26 13.22 -3.36
C ALA A 112 9.07 11.93 -3.07
N VAL A 113 8.65 10.79 -3.63
CA VAL A 113 9.39 9.52 -3.53
C VAL A 113 10.28 9.26 -4.76
N GLY A 114 10.47 10.26 -5.62
CA GLY A 114 11.37 10.20 -6.78
C GLY A 114 10.85 9.34 -7.92
N LEU A 115 9.54 9.16 -8.04
CA LEU A 115 8.90 8.49 -9.17
C LEU A 115 8.42 9.54 -10.19
N GLU A 116 8.62 9.27 -11.46
CA GLU A 116 8.02 10.01 -12.57
C GLU A 116 7.11 9.05 -13.31
N LEU A 117 5.81 9.38 -13.40
CA LEU A 117 4.85 8.55 -14.12
C LEU A 117 4.73 9.05 -15.55
N ALA A 118 5.29 8.29 -16.49
CA ALA A 118 5.09 8.52 -17.91
C ALA A 118 3.85 7.74 -18.39
N TYR A 119 2.73 8.43 -18.52
CA TYR A 119 1.55 7.89 -19.17
C TYR A 119 1.78 7.94 -20.68
N GLY A 120 1.85 6.77 -21.33
CA GLY A 120 1.82 6.70 -22.78
C GLY A 120 0.46 7.15 -23.33
N ASP A 121 0.46 7.76 -24.51
CA ASP A 121 -0.74 8.00 -25.32
C ASP A 121 -1.41 6.69 -25.76
#